data_AF-A0A6M3XVU1-F1
#
_entry.id   AF-A0A6M3XVU1-F1
#
_cell.length_a   1.000
_cell.length_b   1.000
_cell.length_c   1.000
_cell.angle_alpha   90.00
_cell.angle_beta   90.00
_cell.angle_gamma   90.00
#
_symmetry.space_group_name_H-M   'P 1'
#
loop_
_entity.id
_entity.type
_entity.pdbx_description
1 polymer ?
#
loop_
_entity_poly.entity_id
_entity_poly.type
_entity_poly.pdbx_seq_one_letter_code
_entity_poly.pdbx_strand_id
1 'polypeptide(L)'
;MGTQATESMSGRSITAGEALEPYRCVKLSSGTLVYADAGEACIGVTLDYTASGDAAAIKLINDGGTFLIEGADTFAVDASLYQANDGKISDTSSGTSTFQALEACTAAGDILEVAVAPFVATTAATVSIADAGTFTTKATVEAAEQEIYQHLLSIQQFIPIPLTTLREAASNQIAQFYDTKTVDVPLGTLRETDATNLGAIAANGGLLASDSTPLLDMVNGDTDSNFRVSWAATNQDAVIFRVDLQDIDEASDLTITLRAAMSDTNNTPVVDIDTYFGEGDSKVSDASAAITGTSVADYAITIANADIPASVDYMTVEMTPAAHANDALYLYQITVSYTAATANYRNGVLGPNTTPILGFTNGDTDSALRLAWAASNQDPIVFQTPLPPSLDTTADLVIHLRAAMASTNDTPTIASDVYFNEGDTKVEDASAAITGATYAEYTITVAAADIPSGAQTMTCELTPGAHGTDILYATALWIEHKAAILTA
;
A
#
# COMPACT_ATOMS: atom_id res chain seq x y z
N MET A 1 48.88 66.43 30.14
CA MET A 1 47.64 67.19 30.36
C MET A 1 46.58 66.55 29.49
N GLY A 2 45.73 65.71 30.08
CA GLY A 2 44.65 65.06 29.35
C GLY A 2 43.52 66.06 29.11
N THR A 3 43.10 66.20 27.86
CA THR A 3 41.96 67.00 27.44
C THR A 3 40.71 66.41 28.11
N GLN A 4 40.19 67.07 29.15
CA GLN A 4 38.90 66.71 29.72
C GLN A 4 37.82 67.07 28.69
N ALA A 5 37.01 66.08 28.32
CA ALA A 5 35.74 66.34 27.65
C ALA A 5 34.87 67.14 28.63
N THR A 6 34.62 68.40 28.29
CA THR A 6 33.68 69.24 29.03
C THR A 6 32.29 68.64 28.81
N GLU A 7 31.66 68.11 29.86
CA GLU A 7 30.25 67.74 29.82
C GLU A 7 29.44 69.01 29.57
N SER A 8 28.77 69.06 28.42
CA SER A 8 27.86 70.15 28.03
C SER A 8 26.47 69.83 28.55
N MET A 9 25.92 70.67 29.42
CA MET A 9 24.52 70.59 29.84
C MET A 9 23.58 70.90 28.66
N SER A 10 22.66 69.97 28.35
CA SER A 10 21.32 70.14 27.72
C SER A 10 21.16 70.90 26.37
N GLY A 11 22.23 71.30 25.69
CA GLY A 11 22.14 71.81 24.31
C GLY A 11 23.42 71.57 23.53
N ARG A 12 23.41 70.62 22.60
CA ARG A 12 24.55 70.40 21.70
C ARG A 12 24.28 71.13 20.40
N SER A 13 24.97 72.25 20.18
CA SER A 13 24.91 72.94 18.90
C SER A 13 25.71 72.15 17.85
N ILE A 14 25.03 71.63 16.83
CA ILE A 14 25.62 70.92 15.69
C ILE A 14 25.30 71.72 14.43
N THR A 15 26.24 71.80 13.48
CA THR A 15 26.04 72.53 12.24
C THR A 15 24.89 71.94 11.41
N ALA A 16 23.97 72.79 10.96
CA ALA A 16 22.89 72.42 10.05
C ALA A 16 23.41 72.18 8.63
N GLY A 17 23.05 71.04 8.04
CA GLY A 17 23.36 70.69 6.64
C GLY A 17 22.40 71.35 5.65
N GLU A 18 21.21 71.73 6.11
CA GLU A 18 20.17 72.43 5.34
C GLU A 18 19.46 73.47 6.21
N ALA A 19 18.46 74.18 5.66
CA ALA A 19 17.63 75.07 6.47
C ALA A 19 16.64 74.25 7.29
N LEU A 20 16.73 74.36 8.61
CA LEU A 20 15.95 73.58 9.58
C LEU A 20 14.90 74.47 10.25
N GLU A 21 13.63 74.14 10.06
CA GLU A 21 12.49 74.75 10.75
C GLU A 21 12.43 74.27 12.21
N PRO A 22 11.83 75.05 13.13
CA PRO A 22 11.62 74.63 14.51
C PRO A 22 10.67 73.43 14.60
N TYR A 23 10.79 72.63 15.67
CA TYR A 23 9.91 71.51 15.99
C TYR A 23 9.87 70.40 14.93
N ARG A 24 11.02 70.14 14.29
CA ARG A 24 11.20 69.05 13.32
C ARG A 24 12.22 68.03 13.80
N CYS A 25 11.94 66.76 13.53
CA CYS A 25 12.84 65.65 13.74
C CYS A 25 14.05 65.77 12.83
N VAL A 26 15.24 65.58 13.41
CA VAL A 26 16.51 65.61 12.69
C VAL A 26 17.31 64.33 12.91
N LYS A 27 18.24 64.07 11.98
CA LYS A 27 19.25 63.00 12.04
C LYS A 27 20.64 63.58 11.80
N LEU A 28 21.67 62.79 12.12
CA LEU A 28 23.05 63.08 11.72
C LEU A 28 23.30 62.48 10.33
N SER A 29 23.69 63.33 9.39
CA SER A 29 24.18 62.91 8.07
C SER A 29 25.51 63.59 7.78
N SER A 30 26.55 62.79 7.56
CA SER A 30 27.91 63.27 7.25
C SER A 30 28.45 64.32 8.24
N GLY A 31 28.06 64.24 9.52
CA GLY A 31 28.49 65.16 10.58
C GLY A 31 27.68 66.46 10.71
N THR A 32 26.64 66.65 9.89
CA THR A 32 25.71 67.78 9.96
C THR A 32 24.29 67.31 10.31
N LEU A 33 23.45 68.22 10.80
CA LEU A 33 22.03 67.97 11.03
C LEU A 33 21.21 68.17 9.75
N VAL A 34 20.42 67.19 9.40
CA VAL A 34 19.42 67.23 8.31
C VAL A 34 18.11 66.66 8.84
N TYR A 35 17.00 66.88 8.15
CA TYR A 35 15.73 66.27 8.53
C TYR A 35 15.81 64.74 8.56
N ALA A 36 15.10 64.16 9.53
CA ALA A 36 14.82 62.73 9.53
C ALA A 36 13.53 62.51 8.73
N ASP A 37 13.67 61.98 7.52
CA ASP A 37 12.55 61.70 6.62
C ASP A 37 11.82 60.41 7.01
N ALA A 38 10.79 60.07 6.23
CA ALA A 38 9.97 58.89 6.44
C ALA A 38 10.81 57.61 6.60
N GLY A 39 10.66 56.93 7.74
CA GLY A 39 11.33 55.67 8.07
C GLY A 39 12.73 55.81 8.69
N GLU A 40 13.21 57.03 8.89
CA GLU A 40 14.56 57.28 9.39
C GLU A 40 14.63 57.54 10.91
N ALA A 41 15.80 57.28 11.50
CA ALA A 41 15.99 57.48 12.93
C ALA A 41 16.11 58.97 13.29
N CYS A 42 15.26 59.42 14.20
CA CYS A 42 15.34 60.75 14.82
C CYS A 42 16.30 60.74 16.01
N ILE A 43 17.29 61.65 16.01
CA ILE A 43 18.22 61.83 17.13
C ILE A 43 17.80 62.97 18.07
N GLY A 44 16.94 63.86 17.60
CA GLY A 44 16.48 65.02 18.33
C GLY A 44 15.53 65.88 17.51
N VAL A 45 15.01 66.92 18.16
CA VAL A 45 14.05 67.87 17.59
C VAL A 45 14.63 69.27 17.62
N THR A 46 14.49 70.03 16.53
CA THR A 46 14.93 71.42 16.45
C THR A 46 14.13 72.31 17.39
N LEU A 47 14.81 73.25 18.06
CA LEU A 47 14.16 74.20 18.98
C LEU A 47 13.81 75.52 18.31
N ASP A 48 14.61 75.94 17.33
CA ASP A 48 14.52 77.20 16.61
C ASP A 48 14.84 77.00 15.14
N TYR A 49 14.42 77.95 14.30
CA TYR A 49 14.86 78.02 12.91
C TYR A 49 16.39 78.17 12.83
N THR A 50 17.04 77.38 11.98
CA THR A 50 18.48 77.48 11.73
C THR A 50 18.77 77.42 10.23
N ALA A 51 19.52 78.40 9.72
CA ALA A 51 19.94 78.38 8.31
C ALA A 51 21.05 77.34 8.07
N SER A 52 21.17 76.85 6.83
CA SER A 52 22.25 75.92 6.45
C SER A 52 23.62 76.51 6.75
N GLY A 53 24.50 75.72 7.37
CA GLY A 53 25.84 76.11 7.78
C GLY A 53 25.92 76.76 9.18
N ASP A 54 24.79 77.16 9.77
CA ASP A 54 24.76 77.71 11.13
C ASP A 54 24.65 76.60 12.19
N ALA A 55 24.94 76.96 13.44
CA ALA A 55 24.88 76.02 14.56
C ALA A 55 23.43 75.88 15.06
N ALA A 56 22.83 74.70 14.89
CA ALA A 56 21.43 74.44 15.27
C ALA A 56 21.31 73.95 16.71
N ALA A 57 20.34 74.49 17.45
CA ALA A 57 19.96 74.00 18.77
C ALA A 57 18.91 72.89 18.64
N ILE A 58 19.21 71.71 19.21
CA ILE A 58 18.29 70.57 19.23
C ILE A 58 18.09 70.06 20.65
N LYS A 59 16.87 69.58 20.93
CA LYS A 59 16.59 68.74 22.09
C LYS A 59 16.80 67.28 21.68
N LEU A 60 17.79 66.62 22.27
CA LEU A 60 18.06 65.21 21.97
C LEU A 60 16.95 64.33 22.49
N ILE A 61 16.65 63.24 21.78
CA ILE A 61 15.54 62.35 22.13
C ILE A 61 15.74 61.65 23.49
N ASN A 62 16.99 61.56 23.96
CA ASN A 62 17.35 60.97 25.26
C ASN A 62 17.36 61.98 26.43
N ASP A 63 17.04 63.26 26.21
CA ASP A 63 17.05 64.32 27.23
C ASP A 63 15.88 64.18 28.24
N GLY A 64 14.93 63.28 27.95
CA GLY A 64 13.76 63.02 28.78
C GLY A 64 12.62 64.05 28.62
N GLY A 65 11.48 63.71 29.21
CA GLY A 65 10.25 64.52 29.12
C GLY A 65 9.55 64.42 27.76
N THR A 66 8.79 65.45 27.43
CA THR A 66 7.98 65.56 26.22
C THR A 66 8.64 66.47 25.17
N PHE A 67 8.14 66.40 23.94
CA PHE A 67 8.65 67.14 22.79
C PHE A 67 7.49 67.84 22.08
N LEU A 68 7.75 69.02 21.52
CA LEU A 68 6.85 69.67 20.58
C LEU A 68 7.33 69.35 19.17
N ILE A 69 6.48 68.73 18.35
CA ILE A 69 6.84 68.32 16.98
C ILE A 69 5.70 68.64 16.03
N GLU A 70 6.03 69.00 14.79
CA GLU A 70 5.06 69.28 13.73
C GLU A 70 4.47 68.01 13.10
N GLY A 71 3.13 67.96 13.00
CA GLY A 71 2.39 66.91 12.32
C GLY A 71 2.37 67.04 10.79
N ALA A 72 2.45 65.91 10.08
CA ALA A 72 2.34 65.84 8.61
C ALA A 72 0.89 65.71 8.11
N ASP A 73 -0.01 65.22 8.96
CA ASP A 73 -1.41 64.89 8.69
C ASP A 73 -2.22 64.97 9.99
N THR A 74 -3.46 64.45 9.99
CA THR A 74 -4.35 64.45 11.16
C THR A 74 -4.30 63.11 11.89
N PHE A 75 -4.18 63.12 13.21
CA PHE A 75 -4.16 61.90 14.02
C PHE A 75 -4.63 62.15 15.45
N ALA A 76 -5.07 61.09 16.13
CA ALA A 76 -5.65 61.16 17.47
C ALA A 76 -4.59 61.21 18.59
N VAL A 77 -5.02 61.59 19.79
CA VAL A 77 -4.26 61.33 21.02
C VAL A 77 -3.96 59.82 21.17
N ASP A 78 -2.85 59.48 21.81
CA ASP A 78 -2.33 58.13 22.00
C ASP A 78 -1.88 57.40 20.72
N ALA A 79 -1.96 58.02 19.55
CA ALA A 79 -1.44 57.46 18.31
C ALA A 79 0.06 57.14 18.42
N SER A 80 0.47 56.00 17.85
CA SER A 80 1.87 55.68 17.64
C SER A 80 2.38 56.46 16.44
N LEU A 81 3.48 57.19 16.62
CA LEU A 81 3.95 58.18 15.66
C LEU A 81 5.29 57.80 15.06
N TYR A 82 5.35 57.97 13.74
CA TYR A 82 6.46 57.62 12.87
C TYR A 82 7.01 58.89 12.21
N GLN A 83 8.28 58.88 11.82
CA GLN A 83 8.85 59.97 11.03
C GLN A 83 8.14 60.07 9.68
N ALA A 84 7.95 61.30 9.24
CA ALA A 84 7.42 61.68 7.94
C ALA A 84 8.41 62.65 7.26
N ASN A 85 8.17 62.92 5.98
CA ASN A 85 9.03 63.80 5.17
C ASN A 85 9.22 65.18 5.83
N ASP A 86 10.38 65.79 5.59
CA ASP A 86 10.77 67.11 6.10
C ASP A 86 10.84 67.16 7.65
N GLY A 87 11.14 66.04 8.30
CA GLY A 87 11.27 65.98 9.76
C GLY A 87 9.95 66.11 10.52
N LYS A 88 8.82 65.79 9.87
CA LYS A 88 7.50 65.77 10.53
C LYS A 88 7.22 64.42 11.17
N ILE A 89 6.08 64.32 11.85
CA ILE A 89 5.53 63.07 12.39
C ILE A 89 4.13 62.77 11.83
N SER A 90 3.78 61.48 11.74
CA SER A 90 2.48 60.98 11.27
C SER A 90 2.13 59.68 12.01
N ASP A 91 0.85 59.32 12.07
CA ASP A 91 0.39 57.99 12.52
C ASP A 91 0.43 56.93 11.40
N THR A 92 0.79 57.34 10.18
CA THR A 92 1.06 56.44 9.06
C THR A 92 2.36 55.68 9.32
N SER A 93 2.27 54.36 9.41
CA SER A 93 3.42 53.50 9.68
C SER A 93 4.55 53.69 8.67
N SER A 94 5.71 54.13 9.17
CA SER A 94 6.91 54.38 8.39
C SER A 94 8.16 54.17 9.26
N GLY A 95 8.73 52.96 9.19
CA GLY A 95 9.81 52.55 10.09
C GLY A 95 9.33 52.29 11.52
N THR A 96 10.18 52.60 12.50
CA THR A 96 9.91 52.37 13.92
C THR A 96 9.12 53.55 14.52
N SER A 97 8.04 53.26 15.24
CA SER A 97 7.34 54.27 16.04
C SER A 97 8.31 54.86 17.06
N THR A 98 8.54 56.16 16.97
CA THR A 98 9.50 56.88 17.82
C THR A 98 8.80 57.66 18.93
N PHE A 99 7.58 58.10 18.68
CA PHE A 99 6.81 58.91 19.62
C PHE A 99 5.40 58.36 19.84
N GLN A 100 4.76 58.84 20.90
CA GLN A 100 3.34 58.67 21.15
C GLN A 100 2.71 60.06 21.32
N ALA A 101 1.59 60.28 20.64
CA ALA A 101 0.87 61.55 20.69
C ALA A 101 0.27 61.79 22.09
N LEU A 102 0.57 62.92 22.73
CA LEU A 102 -0.12 63.35 23.95
C LEU A 102 -1.28 64.30 23.65
N GLU A 103 -1.29 64.87 22.44
CA GLU A 103 -2.32 65.74 21.91
C GLU A 103 -2.70 65.29 20.50
N ALA A 104 -3.94 65.55 20.08
CA ALA A 104 -4.39 65.26 18.73
C ALA A 104 -3.86 66.30 17.73
N CYS A 105 -3.47 65.86 16.54
CA CYS A 105 -3.12 66.73 15.42
C CYS A 105 -4.37 66.93 14.54
N THR A 106 -4.81 68.18 14.39
CA THR A 106 -6.07 68.50 13.70
C THR A 106 -5.88 68.90 12.24
N ALA A 107 -4.66 69.28 11.86
CA ALA A 107 -4.24 69.56 10.50
C ALA A 107 -2.72 69.38 10.33
N ALA A 108 -2.28 69.14 9.10
CA ALA A 108 -0.88 69.17 8.75
C ALA A 108 -0.27 70.55 9.09
N GLY A 109 0.84 70.56 9.83
CA GLY A 109 1.48 71.79 10.31
C GLY A 109 1.16 72.16 11.76
N ASP A 110 0.24 71.46 12.43
CA ASP A 110 0.02 71.66 13.86
C ASP A 110 1.28 71.24 14.64
N ILE A 111 1.64 72.04 15.66
CA ILE A 111 2.68 71.69 16.63
C ILE A 111 1.98 71.07 17.84
N LEU A 112 2.36 69.84 18.18
CA LEU A 112 1.71 69.08 19.24
C LEU A 112 2.72 68.49 20.23
N GLU A 113 2.26 68.24 21.44
CA GLU A 113 3.06 67.57 22.46
C GLU A 113 3.07 66.04 22.26
N VAL A 114 4.27 65.46 22.32
CA VAL A 114 4.49 64.01 22.19
C VAL A 114 5.45 63.50 23.27
N ALA A 115 5.29 62.23 23.64
CA ALA A 115 6.25 61.50 24.45
C ALA A 115 7.09 60.59 23.57
N VAL A 116 8.34 60.32 23.95
CA VAL A 116 9.13 59.26 23.31
C VAL A 116 8.47 57.92 23.65
N ALA A 117 8.17 57.12 22.63
CA ALA A 117 7.55 55.82 22.83
C ALA A 117 8.50 54.94 23.69
N PRO A 118 8.03 54.36 24.82
CA PRO A 118 8.90 53.59 25.70
C PRO A 118 9.33 52.24 25.10
N PHE A 119 8.80 51.88 23.93
CA PHE A 119 9.11 50.67 23.18
C PHE A 119 9.19 50.97 21.68
N VAL A 120 10.27 50.52 21.05
CA VAL A 120 10.43 50.44 19.60
C VAL A 120 9.52 49.33 19.12
N ALA A 121 8.30 49.66 18.67
CA ALA A 121 7.42 48.70 18.02
C ALA A 121 8.08 48.25 16.71
N THR A 122 8.63 47.03 16.70
CA THR A 122 9.12 46.40 15.47
C THR A 122 8.05 45.44 14.98
N THR A 123 7.60 45.60 13.74
CA THR A 123 6.80 44.57 13.08
C THR A 123 7.69 43.35 12.84
N ALA A 124 7.13 42.13 12.89
CA ALA A 124 7.88 40.91 12.63
C ALA A 124 8.56 40.93 11.23
N ALA A 125 7.98 41.64 10.26
CA ALA A 125 8.54 41.86 8.93
C ALA A 125 9.94 42.49 8.92
N THR A 126 10.32 43.22 9.98
CA THR A 126 11.63 43.89 10.09
C THR A 126 12.59 43.20 11.06
N VAL A 127 12.11 42.17 11.78
CA VAL A 127 12.95 41.39 12.69
C VAL A 127 13.70 40.33 11.90
N SER A 128 15.04 40.45 11.88
CA SER A 128 15.91 39.43 11.32
C SER A 128 15.90 38.18 12.18
N ILE A 129 15.84 37.01 11.55
CA ILE A 129 16.03 35.74 12.25
C ILE A 129 17.51 35.35 12.25
N ALA A 130 18.05 34.94 13.40
CA ALA A 130 19.37 34.35 13.51
C ALA A 130 19.28 32.84 13.22
N ASP A 131 19.14 32.47 11.94
CA ASP A 131 19.05 31.08 11.51
C ASP A 131 20.43 30.41 11.41
N ALA A 132 21.03 30.13 12.58
CA ALA A 132 22.35 29.50 12.66
C ALA A 132 22.41 28.11 12.00
N GLY A 133 21.26 27.47 11.77
CA GLY A 133 21.15 26.15 11.16
C GLY A 133 20.82 26.16 9.67
N THR A 134 20.58 27.33 9.06
CA THR A 134 20.13 27.47 7.67
C THR A 134 18.89 26.63 7.36
N PHE A 135 17.94 26.57 8.31
CA PHE A 135 16.68 25.84 8.16
C PHE A 135 15.69 26.56 7.23
N THR A 136 15.88 27.87 7.02
CA THR A 136 15.06 28.72 6.18
C THR A 136 15.96 29.50 5.22
N THR A 137 15.45 29.76 4.02
CA THR A 137 16.14 30.57 3.01
C THR A 137 15.85 32.06 3.15
N LYS A 138 14.97 32.44 4.08
CA LYS A 138 14.49 33.81 4.28
C LYS A 138 15.18 34.52 5.44
N ALA A 139 15.37 35.83 5.29
CA ALA A 139 16.10 36.64 6.27
C ALA A 139 15.20 37.28 7.35
N THR A 140 13.88 37.28 7.15
CA THR A 140 12.89 37.91 8.04
C THR A 140 11.94 36.87 8.60
N VAL A 141 11.48 37.05 9.85
CA VAL A 141 10.61 36.10 10.56
C VAL A 141 9.37 35.72 9.76
N GLU A 142 8.62 36.69 9.22
CA GLU A 142 7.36 36.41 8.49
C GLU A 142 7.57 35.57 7.22
N ALA A 143 8.63 35.87 6.46
CA ALA A 143 8.96 35.10 5.26
C ALA A 143 9.44 33.68 5.60
N ALA A 144 10.19 33.51 6.69
CA ALA A 144 10.62 32.21 7.19
C ALA A 144 9.41 31.37 7.66
N GLU A 145 8.44 31.98 8.35
CA GLU A 145 7.19 31.32 8.73
C GLU A 145 6.41 30.85 7.49
N GLN A 146 6.28 31.70 6.47
CA GLN A 146 5.62 31.33 5.22
C GLN A 146 6.31 30.13 4.54
N GLU A 147 7.65 30.12 4.50
CA GLU A 147 8.43 28.99 3.96
C GLU A 147 8.15 27.70 4.75
N ILE A 148 8.16 27.76 6.09
CA ILE A 148 7.87 26.61 6.94
C ILE A 148 6.46 26.08 6.70
N TYR A 149 5.44 26.95 6.60
CA TYR A 149 4.08 26.54 6.28
C TYR A 149 3.99 25.84 4.92
N GLN A 150 4.68 26.36 3.90
CA GLN A 150 4.70 25.72 2.59
C GLN A 150 5.43 24.37 2.61
N HIS A 151 6.55 24.28 3.34
CA HIS A 151 7.23 23.00 3.53
C HIS A 151 6.29 21.99 4.18
N LEU A 152 5.62 22.34 5.27
CA LEU A 152 4.65 21.48 5.96
C LEU A 152 3.52 21.00 5.03
N LEU A 153 2.97 21.88 4.19
CA LEU A 153 1.93 21.54 3.19
C LEU A 153 2.43 20.61 2.07
N SER A 154 3.73 20.61 1.80
CA SER A 154 4.35 19.84 0.71
C SER A 154 4.96 18.51 1.16
N ILE A 155 4.98 18.21 2.46
CA ILE A 155 5.53 16.94 2.97
C ILE A 155 4.70 15.78 2.40
N GLN A 156 5.38 14.91 1.66
CA GLN A 156 4.84 13.63 1.22
C GLN A 156 4.92 12.63 2.37
N GLN A 157 3.83 11.87 2.57
CA GLN A 157 3.75 10.77 3.52
C GLN A 157 3.44 9.48 2.77
N PHE A 158 3.85 8.34 3.32
CA PHE A 158 3.60 7.07 2.69
C PHE A 158 3.09 6.00 3.67
N ILE A 159 2.23 5.14 3.16
CA ILE A 159 1.73 3.93 3.84
C ILE A 159 2.38 2.72 3.16
N PRO A 160 3.30 2.01 3.83
CA PRO A 160 3.89 0.81 3.27
C PRO A 160 2.86 -0.31 3.20
N ILE A 161 2.80 -1.02 2.07
CA ILE A 161 1.96 -2.22 1.91
C ILE A 161 2.90 -3.44 1.81
N PRO A 162 3.10 -4.19 2.90
CA PRO A 162 4.00 -5.34 2.86
C PRO A 162 3.48 -6.41 1.90
N LEU A 163 4.35 -6.98 1.05
CA LEU A 163 3.91 -8.03 0.11
C LEU A 163 3.33 -9.27 0.80
N THR A 164 3.68 -9.50 2.07
CA THR A 164 3.14 -10.58 2.91
C THR A 164 1.70 -10.36 3.36
N THR A 165 1.17 -9.13 3.28
CA THR A 165 -0.23 -8.84 3.61
C THR A 165 -1.16 -9.00 2.42
N LEU A 166 -0.62 -9.14 1.21
CA LEU A 166 -1.41 -9.37 0.01
C LEU A 166 -2.17 -10.71 0.10
N ARG A 167 -3.31 -10.75 -0.57
CA ARG A 167 -4.11 -11.95 -0.76
C ARG A 167 -4.38 -12.14 -2.24
N GLU A 168 -4.44 -13.38 -2.71
CA GLU A 168 -5.00 -13.68 -4.04
C GLU A 168 -6.52 -13.48 -3.99
N ALA A 169 -7.07 -12.84 -5.01
CA ALA A 169 -8.50 -12.64 -5.18
C ALA A 169 -9.00 -13.48 -6.35
N ALA A 170 -10.21 -14.02 -6.23
CA ALA A 170 -10.91 -14.70 -7.30
C ALA A 170 -12.39 -14.35 -7.22
N SER A 171 -12.97 -13.84 -8.31
CA SER A 171 -14.42 -13.51 -8.39
C SER A 171 -14.92 -12.62 -7.22
N ASN A 172 -14.17 -11.58 -6.85
CA ASN A 172 -14.47 -10.67 -5.73
C ASN A 172 -14.50 -11.37 -4.35
N GLN A 173 -13.82 -12.50 -4.20
CA GLN A 173 -13.59 -13.19 -2.93
C GLN A 173 -12.10 -13.41 -2.73
N ILE A 174 -11.67 -13.60 -1.48
CA ILE A 174 -10.32 -14.09 -1.20
C ILE A 174 -10.23 -15.53 -1.72
N ALA A 175 -9.24 -15.81 -2.57
CA ALA A 175 -9.11 -17.13 -3.20
C ALA A 175 -8.90 -18.24 -2.16
N GLN A 176 -9.62 -19.35 -2.36
CA GLN A 176 -9.50 -20.56 -1.56
C GLN A 176 -8.75 -21.60 -2.38
N PHE A 177 -7.50 -21.87 -2.02
CA PHE A 177 -6.73 -22.94 -2.68
C PHE A 177 -7.10 -24.27 -2.07
N TYR A 178 -7.57 -25.18 -2.91
CA TYR A 178 -7.77 -26.56 -2.53
C TYR A 178 -6.57 -27.39 -2.99
N ASP A 179 -6.12 -28.32 -2.16
CA ASP A 179 -5.04 -29.25 -2.50
C ASP A 179 -5.65 -30.56 -3.02
N THR A 180 -5.10 -31.13 -4.10
CA THR A 180 -5.53 -32.45 -4.58
C THR A 180 -4.71 -33.51 -3.87
N LYS A 181 -5.37 -34.31 -3.03
CA LYS A 181 -4.76 -35.48 -2.42
C LYS A 181 -4.92 -36.69 -3.30
N THR A 182 -3.93 -37.56 -3.25
CA THR A 182 -3.88 -38.80 -4.02
C THR A 182 -3.45 -39.94 -3.09
N VAL A 183 -4.28 -40.98 -3.00
CA VAL A 183 -4.07 -42.16 -2.18
C VAL A 183 -3.94 -43.38 -3.08
N ASP A 184 -2.78 -44.03 -3.03
CA ASP A 184 -2.57 -45.31 -3.71
C ASP A 184 -3.21 -46.44 -2.90
N VAL A 185 -3.93 -47.33 -3.59
CA VAL A 185 -4.50 -48.53 -2.99
C VAL A 185 -3.58 -49.71 -3.31
N PRO A 186 -2.89 -50.29 -2.32
CA PRO A 186 -1.99 -51.39 -2.58
C PRO A 186 -2.78 -52.63 -3.04
N LEU A 187 -2.47 -53.18 -4.21
CA LEU A 187 -3.23 -54.32 -4.77
C LEU A 187 -3.23 -55.57 -3.86
N GLY A 188 -2.24 -55.71 -2.98
CA GLY A 188 -2.18 -56.79 -1.99
C GLY A 188 -3.17 -56.67 -0.83
N THR A 189 -3.89 -55.55 -0.69
CA THR A 189 -4.94 -55.39 0.32
C THR A 189 -6.34 -55.72 -0.20
N LEU A 190 -6.48 -55.93 -1.51
CA LEU A 190 -7.75 -56.26 -2.16
C LEU A 190 -8.28 -57.60 -1.64
N ARG A 191 -9.60 -57.65 -1.50
CA ARG A 191 -10.31 -58.85 -1.05
C ARG A 191 -11.37 -59.24 -2.05
N GLU A 192 -11.56 -60.53 -2.28
CA GLU A 192 -12.68 -61.03 -3.09
C GLU A 192 -13.98 -60.97 -2.28
N THR A 193 -15.10 -60.67 -2.93
CA THR A 193 -16.42 -60.54 -2.30
C THR A 193 -17.52 -61.17 -3.17
N ASP A 194 -18.55 -61.72 -2.53
CA ASP A 194 -19.71 -62.35 -3.18
C ASP A 194 -21.04 -61.65 -2.85
N ALA A 195 -21.07 -60.31 -2.94
CA ALA A 195 -22.20 -59.43 -2.61
C ALA A 195 -22.77 -59.55 -1.18
N THR A 196 -22.45 -60.60 -0.43
CA THR A 196 -23.00 -60.89 0.90
C THR A 196 -21.92 -61.20 1.92
N ASN A 197 -20.75 -61.68 1.50
CA ASN A 197 -19.62 -61.96 2.36
C ASN A 197 -18.29 -61.61 1.68
N LEU A 198 -17.29 -61.31 2.50
CA LEU A 198 -15.90 -61.44 2.08
C LEU A 198 -15.65 -62.93 1.80
N GLY A 199 -15.18 -63.23 0.59
CA GLY A 199 -15.09 -64.61 0.09
C GLY A 199 -14.32 -65.52 1.03
N ALA A 200 -14.97 -66.58 1.52
CA ALA A 200 -14.34 -67.61 2.35
C ALA A 200 -13.63 -68.65 1.47
N ILE A 201 -12.78 -68.22 0.53
CA ILE A 201 -11.99 -69.16 -0.25
C ILE A 201 -10.99 -69.84 0.70
N ALA A 202 -11.05 -71.17 0.71
CA ALA A 202 -10.42 -72.04 1.68
C ALA A 202 -8.88 -72.05 1.58
N ALA A 203 -8.21 -70.97 1.99
CA ALA A 203 -6.80 -70.92 2.42
C ALA A 203 -6.37 -69.52 2.92
N ASN A 204 -6.91 -68.44 2.35
CA ASN A 204 -6.30 -67.09 2.47
C ASN A 204 -7.18 -66.01 3.16
N GLY A 205 -8.34 -66.38 3.72
CA GLY A 205 -9.16 -65.45 4.50
C GLY A 205 -9.69 -64.25 3.70
N GLY A 206 -9.98 -64.46 2.42
CA GLY A 206 -10.54 -63.47 1.49
C GLY A 206 -9.53 -62.52 0.84
N LEU A 207 -8.23 -62.59 1.16
CA LEU A 207 -7.20 -61.87 0.43
C LEU A 207 -6.92 -62.53 -0.91
N LEU A 208 -6.65 -61.71 -1.94
CA LEU A 208 -6.23 -62.22 -3.24
C LEU A 208 -4.84 -62.86 -3.15
N ALA A 209 -4.66 -63.95 -3.87
CA ALA A 209 -3.42 -64.73 -3.93
C ALA A 209 -3.27 -65.37 -5.32
N SER A 210 -2.21 -66.14 -5.50
CA SER A 210 -1.97 -66.86 -6.77
C SER A 210 -3.00 -67.95 -7.06
N ASP A 211 -3.82 -68.34 -6.07
CA ASP A 211 -4.84 -69.38 -6.15
C ASP A 211 -6.28 -68.86 -5.93
N SER A 212 -6.48 -67.53 -5.92
CA SER A 212 -7.81 -66.91 -5.90
C SER A 212 -8.34 -66.60 -7.31
N THR A 213 -9.61 -66.19 -7.38
CA THR A 213 -10.28 -65.78 -8.61
C THR A 213 -11.05 -64.49 -8.33
N PRO A 214 -10.51 -63.29 -8.65
CA PRO A 214 -9.31 -63.02 -9.45
C PRO A 214 -8.00 -63.31 -8.74
N LEU A 215 -6.90 -63.41 -9.51
CA LEU A 215 -5.58 -63.75 -8.99
C LEU A 215 -4.77 -62.49 -8.66
N LEU A 216 -3.98 -62.52 -7.60
CA LEU A 216 -2.87 -61.59 -7.40
C LEU A 216 -1.57 -62.28 -7.85
N ASP A 217 -0.97 -61.82 -8.95
CA ASP A 217 0.25 -62.39 -9.53
C ASP A 217 1.31 -61.33 -9.86
N MET A 218 2.48 -61.79 -10.31
CA MET A 218 3.56 -60.94 -10.78
C MET A 218 3.45 -60.76 -12.29
N VAL A 219 3.65 -59.53 -12.78
CA VAL A 219 3.47 -59.17 -14.21
C VAL A 219 4.30 -60.06 -15.14
N ASN A 220 5.53 -60.42 -14.78
CA ASN A 220 6.38 -61.34 -15.55
C ASN A 220 7.42 -62.09 -14.69
N GLY A 221 7.03 -62.55 -13.50
CA GLY A 221 7.92 -63.27 -12.58
C GLY A 221 9.21 -62.50 -12.25
N ASP A 222 10.38 -63.16 -12.34
CA ASP A 222 11.69 -62.56 -12.00
C ASP A 222 12.15 -61.45 -12.97
N THR A 223 11.45 -61.23 -14.08
CA THR A 223 11.80 -60.19 -15.07
C THR A 223 11.07 -58.86 -14.81
N ASP A 224 9.88 -58.93 -14.20
CA ASP A 224 9.13 -57.77 -13.72
C ASP A 224 8.35 -58.19 -12.47
N SER A 225 8.88 -57.80 -11.32
CA SER A 225 8.35 -58.17 -10.00
C SER A 225 7.22 -57.25 -9.52
N ASN A 226 6.64 -56.45 -10.41
CA ASN A 226 5.45 -55.69 -10.07
C ASN A 226 4.24 -56.62 -9.87
N PHE A 227 3.32 -56.22 -9.00
CA PHE A 227 2.07 -56.94 -8.77
C PHE A 227 1.00 -56.50 -9.78
N ARG A 228 0.12 -57.43 -10.14
CA ARG A 228 -1.13 -57.13 -10.83
C ARG A 228 -2.25 -58.01 -10.30
N VAL A 229 -3.49 -57.55 -10.48
CA VAL A 229 -4.67 -58.40 -10.37
C VAL A 229 -5.07 -58.87 -11.76
N SER A 230 -5.39 -60.15 -11.89
CA SER A 230 -5.80 -60.77 -13.14
C SER A 230 -7.18 -61.40 -13.01
N TRP A 231 -8.12 -60.97 -13.84
CA TRP A 231 -9.36 -61.70 -14.10
C TRP A 231 -9.17 -62.55 -15.35
N ALA A 232 -9.29 -63.87 -15.21
CA ALA A 232 -9.28 -64.77 -16.35
C ALA A 232 -10.51 -64.52 -17.23
N ALA A 233 -10.44 -64.89 -18.52
CA ALA A 233 -11.60 -64.83 -19.40
C ALA A 233 -12.84 -65.46 -18.74
N THR A 234 -13.99 -64.80 -18.86
CA THR A 234 -15.28 -65.10 -18.24
C THR A 234 -15.40 -64.85 -16.73
N ASN A 235 -14.30 -64.62 -16.01
CA ASN A 235 -14.33 -64.29 -14.58
C ASN A 235 -14.86 -62.86 -14.39
N GLN A 236 -15.83 -62.67 -13.49
CA GLN A 236 -16.38 -61.35 -13.15
C GLN A 236 -16.48 -61.20 -11.63
N ASP A 237 -15.62 -61.88 -10.90
CA ASP A 237 -15.64 -61.90 -9.44
C ASP A 237 -15.25 -60.51 -8.93
N ALA A 238 -16.04 -60.01 -7.98
CA ALA A 238 -15.89 -58.67 -7.45
C ALA A 238 -14.75 -58.61 -6.42
N VAL A 239 -14.05 -57.47 -6.37
CA VAL A 239 -13.04 -57.19 -5.34
C VAL A 239 -13.39 -55.93 -4.58
N ILE A 240 -12.99 -55.87 -3.31
CA ILE A 240 -13.32 -54.76 -2.42
C ILE A 240 -12.07 -54.18 -1.76
N PHE A 241 -12.07 -52.87 -1.58
CA PHE A 241 -11.07 -52.13 -0.81
C PHE A 241 -11.69 -50.96 -0.07
N ARG A 242 -10.94 -50.42 0.90
CA ARG A 242 -11.30 -49.24 1.68
C ARG A 242 -10.19 -48.20 1.58
N VAL A 243 -10.58 -46.92 1.50
CA VAL A 243 -9.68 -45.77 1.52
C VAL A 243 -10.18 -44.78 2.56
N ASP A 244 -9.27 -44.29 3.40
CA ASP A 244 -9.58 -43.21 4.33
C ASP A 244 -9.50 -41.85 3.62
N LEU A 245 -10.50 -41.00 3.88
CA LEU A 245 -10.74 -39.70 3.25
C LEU A 245 -10.78 -38.60 4.30
N GLN A 246 -9.83 -38.62 5.25
CA GLN A 246 -9.86 -37.87 6.52
C GLN A 246 -10.07 -36.34 6.39
N ASP A 247 -9.91 -35.79 5.20
CA ASP A 247 -10.10 -34.38 4.92
C ASP A 247 -10.66 -34.14 3.53
N ILE A 248 -11.64 -34.92 3.06
CA ILE A 248 -12.26 -34.65 1.75
C ILE A 248 -13.14 -33.38 1.76
N ASP A 249 -13.04 -32.59 0.70
CA ASP A 249 -13.99 -31.54 0.35
C ASP A 249 -15.18 -32.15 -0.38
N GLU A 250 -16.28 -32.30 0.33
CA GLU A 250 -17.52 -32.93 -0.15
C GLU A 250 -18.22 -32.10 -1.24
N ALA A 251 -17.81 -30.85 -1.46
CA ALA A 251 -18.29 -30.02 -2.55
C ALA A 251 -17.59 -30.31 -3.89
N SER A 252 -16.55 -31.14 -3.89
CA SER A 252 -15.74 -31.47 -5.06
C SER A 252 -15.93 -32.94 -5.48
N ASP A 253 -15.80 -33.22 -6.77
CA ASP A 253 -15.83 -34.59 -7.29
C ASP A 253 -14.62 -35.39 -6.79
N LEU A 254 -14.80 -36.71 -6.62
CA LEU A 254 -13.72 -37.65 -6.32
C LEU A 254 -13.42 -38.49 -7.57
N THR A 255 -12.16 -38.82 -7.82
CA THR A 255 -11.76 -39.65 -8.97
C THR A 255 -11.04 -40.91 -8.53
N ILE A 256 -11.48 -42.07 -9.02
CA ILE A 256 -10.75 -43.34 -8.93
C ILE A 256 -10.11 -43.61 -10.28
N THR A 257 -8.80 -43.78 -10.31
CA THR A 257 -8.04 -44.11 -11.52
C THR A 257 -7.61 -45.57 -11.47
N LEU A 258 -7.98 -46.32 -12.50
CA LEU A 258 -7.54 -47.70 -12.72
C LEU A 258 -6.46 -47.72 -13.80
N ARG A 259 -5.28 -48.24 -13.48
CA ARG A 259 -4.25 -48.49 -14.47
C ARG A 259 -4.37 -49.93 -14.97
N ALA A 260 -4.91 -50.13 -16.16
CA ALA A 260 -5.36 -51.44 -16.63
C ALA A 260 -5.02 -51.72 -18.10
N ALA A 261 -5.10 -53.00 -18.50
CA ALA A 261 -4.98 -53.47 -19.87
C ALA A 261 -5.71 -54.80 -20.06
N MET A 262 -6.06 -55.11 -21.31
CA MET A 262 -6.55 -56.44 -21.69
C MET A 262 -5.37 -57.34 -22.14
N SER A 263 -5.53 -58.66 -22.08
CA SER A 263 -4.53 -59.58 -22.63
C SER A 263 -4.50 -59.60 -24.17
N ASP A 264 -5.63 -59.27 -24.81
CA ASP A 264 -5.79 -59.10 -26.26
C ASP A 264 -6.87 -58.03 -26.55
N THR A 265 -7.38 -57.95 -27.77
CA THR A 265 -8.23 -56.87 -28.29
C THR A 265 -9.66 -57.31 -28.62
N ASN A 266 -10.06 -58.53 -28.21
CA ASN A 266 -11.35 -59.12 -28.55
C ASN A 266 -12.48 -58.68 -27.60
N ASN A 267 -12.15 -58.22 -26.40
CA ASN A 267 -13.11 -57.69 -25.43
C ASN A 267 -12.73 -56.26 -25.00
N THR A 268 -13.76 -55.49 -24.61
CA THR A 268 -13.61 -54.12 -24.13
C THR A 268 -14.49 -53.90 -22.89
N PRO A 269 -14.23 -54.62 -21.77
CA PRO A 269 -15.07 -54.51 -20.58
C PRO A 269 -14.95 -53.12 -19.96
N VAL A 270 -16.03 -52.66 -19.34
CA VAL A 270 -15.96 -51.60 -18.34
C VAL A 270 -15.72 -52.24 -16.97
N VAL A 271 -15.22 -51.46 -16.02
CA VAL A 271 -15.17 -51.85 -14.62
C VAL A 271 -16.18 -50.99 -13.88
N ASP A 272 -17.20 -51.65 -13.35
CA ASP A 272 -18.21 -51.01 -12.51
C ASP A 272 -17.65 -50.90 -11.09
N ILE A 273 -17.84 -49.75 -10.47
CA ILE A 273 -17.53 -49.50 -9.07
C ILE A 273 -18.80 -49.17 -8.31
N ASP A 274 -18.99 -49.87 -7.21
CA ASP A 274 -20.03 -49.62 -6.22
C ASP A 274 -19.34 -49.02 -4.98
N THR A 275 -19.52 -47.72 -4.79
CA THR A 275 -18.94 -46.95 -3.69
C THR A 275 -19.95 -46.79 -2.56
N TYR A 276 -19.47 -46.97 -1.33
CA TYR A 276 -20.21 -46.77 -0.10
C TYR A 276 -19.37 -45.85 0.78
N PHE A 277 -19.99 -44.78 1.30
CA PHE A 277 -19.30 -43.84 2.18
C PHE A 277 -19.29 -44.37 3.62
N GLY A 278 -19.90 -43.81 4.65
CA GLY A 278 -19.85 -44.40 6.00
C GLY A 278 -20.57 -45.76 6.18
N GLU A 279 -20.75 -46.18 7.44
CA GLU A 279 -21.60 -47.34 7.75
C GLU A 279 -23.08 -47.05 7.47
N GLY A 280 -23.72 -47.89 6.65
CA GLY A 280 -25.17 -47.83 6.40
C GLY A 280 -25.59 -46.89 5.27
N ASP A 281 -24.63 -46.33 4.53
CA ASP A 281 -24.89 -45.45 3.40
C ASP A 281 -25.43 -46.19 2.16
N SER A 282 -26.09 -45.42 1.29
CA SER A 282 -26.61 -45.93 0.03
C SER A 282 -25.48 -46.09 -0.98
N LYS A 283 -25.64 -47.10 -1.84
CA LYS A 283 -24.71 -47.41 -2.91
C LYS A 283 -24.69 -46.29 -3.96
N VAL A 284 -23.49 -45.88 -4.35
CA VAL A 284 -23.22 -45.02 -5.51
C VAL A 284 -22.55 -45.87 -6.57
N SER A 285 -23.10 -45.90 -7.79
CA SER A 285 -22.62 -46.78 -8.86
C SER A 285 -22.09 -45.98 -10.02
N ASP A 286 -20.82 -46.17 -10.35
CA ASP A 286 -20.14 -45.55 -11.48
C ASP A 286 -19.35 -46.59 -12.26
N ALA A 287 -18.86 -46.23 -13.45
CA ALA A 287 -18.14 -47.16 -14.31
C ALA A 287 -16.99 -46.48 -15.03
N SER A 288 -15.92 -47.24 -15.27
CA SER A 288 -14.83 -46.80 -16.13
C SER A 288 -15.29 -46.65 -17.58
N ALA A 289 -14.51 -45.90 -18.36
CA ALA A 289 -14.53 -46.09 -19.81
C ALA A 289 -14.14 -47.54 -20.16
N ALA A 290 -14.52 -47.99 -21.36
CA ALA A 290 -14.18 -49.33 -21.83
C ALA A 290 -12.66 -49.53 -21.84
N ILE A 291 -12.18 -50.56 -21.14
CA ILE A 291 -10.77 -50.92 -21.11
C ILE A 291 -10.43 -51.61 -22.43
N THR A 292 -9.52 -51.01 -23.19
CA THR A 292 -9.21 -51.49 -24.54
C THR A 292 -7.71 -51.66 -24.75
N GLY A 293 -7.34 -52.61 -25.60
CA GLY A 293 -5.96 -52.80 -26.02
C GLY A 293 -5.08 -53.51 -24.99
N THR A 294 -3.90 -53.89 -25.46
CA THR A 294 -2.91 -54.64 -24.69
C THR A 294 -1.89 -53.76 -23.96
N SER A 295 -1.98 -52.45 -24.15
CA SER A 295 -1.09 -51.48 -23.52
C SER A 295 -1.72 -50.93 -22.25
N VAL A 296 -0.92 -50.83 -21.19
CA VAL A 296 -1.36 -50.27 -19.91
C VAL A 296 -1.74 -48.81 -20.09
N ALA A 297 -2.97 -48.46 -19.71
CA ALA A 297 -3.51 -47.11 -19.75
C ALA A 297 -4.30 -46.79 -18.48
N ASP A 298 -4.52 -45.50 -18.24
CA ASP A 298 -5.28 -45.00 -17.10
C ASP A 298 -6.75 -44.79 -17.48
N TYR A 299 -7.64 -45.33 -16.66
CA TYR A 299 -9.09 -45.25 -16.82
C TYR A 299 -9.66 -44.58 -15.57
N ALA A 300 -10.05 -43.31 -15.72
CA ALA A 300 -10.64 -42.53 -14.64
C ALA A 300 -12.14 -42.83 -14.50
N ILE A 301 -12.58 -42.89 -13.24
CA ILE A 301 -13.97 -43.01 -12.83
C ILE A 301 -14.25 -41.86 -11.87
N THR A 302 -15.23 -41.02 -12.20
CA THR A 302 -15.57 -39.85 -11.40
C THR A 302 -16.81 -40.15 -10.57
N ILE A 303 -16.70 -40.01 -9.25
CA ILE A 303 -17.83 -39.95 -8.32
C ILE A 303 -18.22 -38.49 -8.18
N ALA A 304 -19.44 -38.14 -8.55
CA ALA A 304 -19.92 -36.76 -8.50
C ALA A 304 -20.07 -36.29 -7.04
N ASN A 305 -19.79 -35.00 -6.78
CA ASN A 305 -19.92 -34.41 -5.45
C ASN A 305 -21.32 -34.60 -4.84
N ALA A 306 -22.37 -34.67 -5.66
CA ALA A 306 -23.75 -34.86 -5.22
C ALA A 306 -23.99 -36.23 -4.59
N ASP A 307 -23.13 -37.20 -4.88
CA ASP A 307 -23.18 -38.56 -4.35
C ASP A 307 -22.27 -38.74 -3.12
N ILE A 308 -21.50 -37.72 -2.74
CA ILE A 308 -20.65 -37.71 -1.55
C ILE A 308 -21.45 -37.13 -0.37
N PRO A 309 -21.75 -37.93 0.68
CA PRO A 309 -22.49 -37.44 1.83
C PRO A 309 -21.65 -36.49 2.69
N ALA A 310 -22.32 -35.81 3.62
CA ALA A 310 -21.63 -34.91 4.55
C ALA A 310 -20.90 -35.68 5.67
N SER A 311 -19.76 -35.15 6.10
CA SER A 311 -18.87 -35.72 7.13
C SER A 311 -18.31 -37.10 6.80
N VAL A 312 -17.77 -37.28 5.60
CA VAL A 312 -17.16 -38.54 5.15
C VAL A 312 -15.73 -38.68 5.66
N ASP A 313 -15.46 -39.77 6.38
CA ASP A 313 -14.12 -40.11 6.87
C ASP A 313 -13.41 -41.18 6.01
N TYR A 314 -14.16 -41.99 5.27
CA TYR A 314 -13.64 -43.08 4.44
C TYR A 314 -14.67 -43.49 3.37
N MET A 315 -14.20 -44.23 2.37
CA MET A 315 -15.07 -44.93 1.43
C MET A 315 -14.66 -46.39 1.30
N THR A 316 -15.63 -47.23 0.99
CA THR A 316 -15.44 -48.62 0.61
C THR A 316 -15.91 -48.79 -0.83
N VAL A 317 -15.09 -49.42 -1.67
CA VAL A 317 -15.36 -49.60 -3.08
C VAL A 317 -15.36 -51.08 -3.41
N GLU A 318 -16.46 -51.56 -3.94
CA GLU A 318 -16.58 -52.86 -4.60
C GLU A 318 -16.42 -52.66 -6.10
N MET A 319 -15.55 -53.43 -6.73
CA MET A 319 -15.14 -53.26 -8.11
C MET A 319 -15.38 -54.57 -8.87
N THR A 320 -16.16 -54.49 -9.94
CA THR A 320 -16.60 -55.64 -10.72
C THR A 320 -16.33 -55.40 -12.21
N PRO A 321 -15.50 -56.20 -12.87
CA PRO A 321 -15.36 -56.09 -14.32
C PRO A 321 -16.58 -56.66 -15.04
N ALA A 322 -17.00 -55.97 -16.10
CA ALA A 322 -18.03 -56.48 -17.00
C ALA A 322 -17.56 -57.74 -17.75
N ALA A 323 -18.51 -58.46 -18.35
CA ALA A 323 -18.23 -59.70 -19.08
C ALA A 323 -17.15 -59.55 -20.17
N HIS A 324 -16.11 -60.39 -20.09
CA HIS A 324 -15.00 -60.48 -21.05
C HIS A 324 -14.72 -61.96 -21.36
N ALA A 325 -15.35 -62.49 -22.41
CA ALA A 325 -15.43 -63.94 -22.63
C ALA A 325 -14.17 -64.60 -23.21
N ASN A 326 -13.25 -63.82 -23.78
CA ASN A 326 -12.14 -64.31 -24.58
C ASN A 326 -10.77 -63.90 -24.05
N ASP A 327 -10.69 -62.72 -23.46
CA ASP A 327 -9.43 -62.12 -23.02
C ASP A 327 -9.38 -62.08 -21.49
N ALA A 328 -8.20 -62.00 -20.88
CA ALA A 328 -8.05 -61.68 -19.47
C ALA A 328 -7.96 -60.15 -19.28
N LEU A 329 -8.45 -59.64 -18.14
CA LEU A 329 -8.28 -58.25 -17.72
C LEU A 329 -7.18 -58.16 -16.66
N TYR A 330 -6.26 -57.20 -16.84
CA TYR A 330 -5.16 -56.93 -15.91
C TYR A 330 -5.28 -55.54 -15.30
N LEU A 331 -5.12 -55.47 -13.98
CA LEU A 331 -5.08 -54.24 -13.20
C LEU A 331 -3.73 -54.09 -12.49
N TYR A 332 -3.07 -52.96 -12.69
CA TYR A 332 -1.69 -52.69 -12.25
C TYR A 332 -1.63 -51.68 -11.11
N GLN A 333 -2.60 -50.77 -11.01
CA GLN A 333 -2.66 -49.76 -9.96
C GLN A 333 -4.10 -49.28 -9.80
N ILE A 334 -4.45 -48.93 -8.56
CA ILE A 334 -5.65 -48.17 -8.23
C ILE A 334 -5.20 -46.95 -7.44
N THR A 335 -5.68 -45.80 -7.84
CA THR A 335 -5.39 -44.53 -7.17
C THR A 335 -6.69 -43.77 -6.96
N VAL A 336 -6.87 -43.21 -5.77
CA VAL A 336 -8.01 -42.36 -5.42
C VAL A 336 -7.52 -40.94 -5.23
N SER A 337 -8.07 -40.01 -6.00
CA SER A 337 -7.74 -38.59 -5.93
C SER A 337 -8.97 -37.79 -5.51
N TYR A 338 -8.79 -36.90 -4.53
CA TYR A 338 -9.87 -36.07 -4.00
C TYR A 338 -9.35 -34.69 -3.60
N THR A 339 -10.23 -33.70 -3.64
CA THR A 339 -9.93 -32.35 -3.15
C THR A 339 -9.96 -32.34 -1.62
N ALA A 340 -8.92 -31.83 -0.96
CA ALA A 340 -8.90 -31.76 0.49
C ALA A 340 -9.72 -30.56 1.02
N ALA A 341 -10.64 -30.82 1.96
CA ALA A 341 -11.35 -29.83 2.74
C ALA A 341 -10.40 -28.91 3.49
N THR A 342 -10.82 -27.66 3.52
CA THR A 342 -10.10 -26.46 3.93
C THR A 342 -9.74 -26.41 5.42
N ALA A 343 -8.92 -27.36 5.91
CA ALA A 343 -8.37 -27.28 7.26
C ALA A 343 -6.91 -26.81 7.28
N ASN A 344 -6.17 -26.80 6.15
CA ASN A 344 -4.71 -26.57 6.17
C ASN A 344 -4.07 -25.62 5.13
N TYR A 345 -4.82 -24.85 4.31
CA TYR A 345 -4.20 -23.91 3.35
C TYR A 345 -4.86 -22.52 3.30
N ARG A 346 -4.08 -21.51 2.93
CA ARG A 346 -3.89 -20.28 3.72
C ARG A 346 -4.87 -19.13 3.46
N ASN A 347 -6.19 -19.28 3.41
CA ASN A 347 -7.15 -18.13 3.29
C ASN A 347 -6.68 -17.02 2.31
N GLY A 348 -6.27 -17.39 1.09
CA GLY A 348 -5.73 -16.49 0.07
C GLY A 348 -4.34 -15.88 0.31
N VAL A 349 -3.61 -16.26 1.36
CA VAL A 349 -2.23 -15.80 1.61
C VAL A 349 -1.29 -16.38 0.55
N LEU A 350 -0.59 -15.50 -0.13
CA LEU A 350 0.36 -15.83 -1.19
C LEU A 350 1.56 -16.64 -0.66
N GLY A 351 2.08 -17.53 -1.50
CA GLY A 351 3.23 -18.38 -1.20
C GLY A 351 3.81 -19.06 -2.45
N PRO A 352 4.66 -20.09 -2.27
CA PRO A 352 5.30 -20.80 -3.39
C PRO A 352 4.35 -21.61 -4.27
N ASN A 353 3.14 -21.90 -3.78
CA ASN A 353 2.12 -22.72 -4.45
C ASN A 353 0.87 -21.91 -4.84
N THR A 354 0.94 -20.58 -4.86
CA THR A 354 -0.16 -19.68 -5.25
C THR A 354 0.13 -19.05 -6.61
N THR A 355 -0.86 -18.38 -7.22
CA THR A 355 -0.68 -17.66 -8.47
C THR A 355 -1.34 -16.29 -8.37
N PRO A 356 -0.59 -15.20 -8.14
CA PRO A 356 0.87 -15.08 -8.22
C PRO A 356 1.64 -15.72 -7.07
N ILE A 357 2.92 -16.01 -7.34
CA ILE A 357 3.85 -16.61 -6.38
C ILE A 357 4.52 -15.51 -5.56
N LEU A 358 4.46 -15.60 -4.22
CA LEU A 358 5.27 -14.79 -3.32
C LEU A 358 6.48 -15.60 -2.83
N GLY A 359 7.69 -15.11 -3.10
CA GLY A 359 8.93 -15.75 -2.68
C GLY A 359 10.11 -14.79 -2.63
N PHE A 360 11.31 -15.33 -2.39
CA PHE A 360 12.55 -14.55 -2.46
C PHE A 360 12.99 -14.33 -3.91
N THR A 361 13.65 -13.20 -4.17
CA THR A 361 14.17 -12.86 -5.50
C THR A 361 15.20 -13.87 -5.99
N ASN A 362 16.12 -14.30 -5.12
CA ASN A 362 17.14 -15.30 -5.44
C ASN A 362 17.61 -16.10 -4.20
N GLY A 363 16.67 -16.63 -3.41
CA GLY A 363 16.96 -17.45 -2.23
C GLY A 363 17.91 -16.76 -1.23
N ASP A 364 18.97 -17.45 -0.84
CA ASP A 364 19.95 -16.96 0.16
C ASP A 364 20.90 -15.87 -0.38
N THR A 365 20.94 -15.64 -1.69
CA THR A 365 21.80 -14.60 -2.29
C THR A 365 21.11 -13.23 -2.32
N ASP A 366 19.78 -13.23 -2.39
CA ASP A 366 18.94 -12.04 -2.29
C ASP A 366 17.56 -12.41 -1.69
N SER A 367 17.40 -12.12 -0.40
CA SER A 367 16.19 -12.39 0.37
C SER A 367 15.15 -11.27 0.27
N ALA A 368 15.27 -10.34 -0.69
CA ALA A 368 14.18 -9.42 -1.02
C ALA A 368 12.96 -10.22 -1.48
N LEU A 369 11.78 -9.89 -0.93
CA LEU A 369 10.51 -10.49 -1.35
C LEU A 369 10.16 -10.02 -2.76
N ARG A 370 9.63 -10.93 -3.56
CA ARG A 370 9.18 -10.70 -4.92
C ARG A 370 7.88 -11.46 -5.15
N LEU A 371 6.93 -10.74 -5.71
CA LEU A 371 5.72 -11.29 -6.28
C LEU A 371 5.95 -11.58 -7.76
N ALA A 372 5.52 -12.74 -8.25
CA ALA A 372 5.70 -13.16 -9.63
C ALA A 372 4.40 -13.71 -10.24
N TRP A 373 3.92 -13.04 -11.29
CA TRP A 373 2.88 -13.57 -12.17
C TRP A 373 3.53 -14.31 -13.33
N ALA A 374 3.24 -15.59 -13.46
CA ALA A 374 3.72 -16.39 -14.59
C ALA A 374 3.16 -15.85 -15.91
N ALA A 375 3.81 -16.18 -17.04
CA ALA A 375 3.30 -15.80 -18.35
C ALA A 375 1.84 -16.24 -18.53
N SER A 376 1.01 -15.33 -19.04
CA SER A 376 -0.46 -15.43 -19.18
C SER A 376 -1.26 -15.49 -17.88
N ASN A 377 -0.63 -15.42 -16.71
CA ASN A 377 -1.35 -15.36 -15.44
C ASN A 377 -1.87 -13.95 -15.19
N GLN A 378 -3.16 -13.80 -14.90
CA GLN A 378 -3.77 -12.49 -14.65
C GLN A 378 -4.51 -12.43 -13.32
N ASP A 379 -4.10 -13.27 -12.37
CA ASP A 379 -4.82 -13.43 -11.12
C ASP A 379 -4.66 -12.16 -10.27
N PRO A 380 -5.78 -11.57 -9.80
CA PRO A 380 -5.74 -10.34 -9.04
C PRO A 380 -5.22 -10.58 -7.63
N ILE A 381 -4.60 -9.55 -7.07
CA ILE A 381 -4.24 -9.50 -5.65
C ILE A 381 -5.03 -8.40 -4.96
N VAL A 382 -5.32 -8.58 -3.68
CA VAL A 382 -6.03 -7.59 -2.87
C VAL A 382 -5.27 -7.28 -1.59
N PHE A 383 -5.35 -6.02 -1.17
CA PHE A 383 -4.98 -5.58 0.17
C PHE A 383 -5.99 -4.57 0.71
N GLN A 384 -6.04 -4.46 2.03
CA GLN A 384 -6.77 -3.41 2.73
C GLN A 384 -5.82 -2.74 3.72
N THR A 385 -5.89 -1.41 3.80
CA THR A 385 -5.09 -0.63 4.74
C THR A 385 -5.96 0.43 5.43
N PRO A 386 -5.75 0.70 6.73
CA PRO A 386 -6.31 1.90 7.35
C PRO A 386 -5.64 3.14 6.77
N LEU A 387 -6.45 4.18 6.51
CA LEU A 387 -5.99 5.50 6.14
C LEU A 387 -5.79 6.35 7.40
N PRO A 388 -4.78 7.23 7.43
CA PRO A 388 -4.53 8.06 8.60
C PRO A 388 -5.68 9.06 8.82
N PRO A 389 -6.06 9.36 10.07
CA PRO A 389 -7.08 10.38 10.37
C PRO A 389 -6.76 11.77 9.84
N SER A 390 -5.49 12.03 9.56
CA SER A 390 -4.99 13.28 8.98
C SER A 390 -4.94 13.26 7.46
N LEU A 391 -5.56 12.31 6.77
CA LEU A 391 -5.56 12.29 5.30
C LEU A 391 -6.19 13.56 4.72
N ASP A 392 -5.50 14.22 3.78
CA ASP A 392 -6.08 15.29 2.97
C ASP A 392 -6.89 14.68 1.81
N THR A 393 -8.21 14.61 1.97
CA THR A 393 -9.11 14.08 0.93
C THR A 393 -9.29 15.04 -0.25
N THR A 394 -8.63 16.20 -0.27
CA THR A 394 -8.64 17.14 -1.40
C THR A 394 -7.43 16.98 -2.33
N ALA A 395 -6.52 16.07 -1.98
CA ALA A 395 -5.35 15.70 -2.77
C ALA A 395 -5.46 14.25 -3.25
N ASP A 396 -4.79 13.94 -4.36
CA ASP A 396 -4.76 12.59 -4.92
C ASP A 396 -4.07 11.61 -3.96
N LEU A 397 -4.50 10.34 -4.02
CA LEU A 397 -3.74 9.21 -3.49
C LEU A 397 -2.96 8.58 -4.64
N VAL A 398 -1.68 8.26 -4.43
CA VAL A 398 -0.86 7.63 -5.46
C VAL A 398 -0.39 6.27 -4.97
N ILE A 399 -0.78 5.22 -5.67
CA ILE A 399 -0.31 3.86 -5.42
C ILE A 399 0.97 3.66 -6.22
N HIS A 400 2.07 3.32 -5.57
CA HIS A 400 3.35 3.08 -6.20
C HIS A 400 3.71 1.60 -6.14
N LEU A 401 4.19 1.07 -7.26
CA LEU A 401 4.73 -0.28 -7.35
C LEU A 401 6.13 -0.26 -7.97
N ARG A 402 7.03 -1.07 -7.41
CA ARG A 402 8.34 -1.34 -8.02
C ARG A 402 8.28 -2.64 -8.79
N ALA A 403 8.31 -2.58 -10.12
CA ALA A 403 8.06 -3.73 -10.99
C ALA A 403 9.02 -3.84 -12.18
N ALA A 404 9.08 -5.03 -12.76
CA ALA A 404 9.86 -5.35 -13.96
C ALA A 404 9.24 -6.56 -14.68
N MET A 405 9.51 -6.68 -15.97
CA MET A 405 9.24 -7.90 -16.72
C MET A 405 10.47 -8.83 -16.70
N ALA A 406 10.30 -10.12 -17.00
CA ALA A 406 11.43 -11.03 -17.18
C ALA A 406 12.24 -10.70 -18.46
N SER A 407 11.58 -10.17 -19.49
CA SER A 407 12.21 -9.67 -20.71
C SER A 407 11.49 -8.41 -21.24
N THR A 408 11.56 -8.13 -22.54
CA THR A 408 11.01 -6.91 -23.15
C THR A 408 9.88 -7.20 -24.15
N ASN A 409 9.32 -8.41 -24.12
CA ASN A 409 8.40 -8.88 -25.13
C ASN A 409 6.96 -8.44 -24.86
N ASP A 410 6.58 -8.36 -23.58
CA ASP A 410 5.28 -7.87 -23.13
C ASP A 410 5.39 -6.53 -22.40
N THR A 411 4.29 -5.75 -22.41
CA THR A 411 4.20 -4.45 -21.74
C THR A 411 2.87 -4.27 -20.99
N PRO A 412 2.57 -5.12 -19.99
CA PRO A 412 1.29 -5.05 -19.27
C PRO A 412 1.19 -3.77 -18.44
N THR A 413 -0.03 -3.29 -18.20
CA THR A 413 -0.35 -2.33 -17.13
C THR A 413 -0.82 -3.10 -15.90
N ILE A 414 -0.80 -2.48 -14.71
CA ILE A 414 -1.56 -2.96 -13.56
C ILE A 414 -2.82 -2.10 -13.44
N ALA A 415 -4.00 -2.71 -13.57
CA ALA A 415 -5.26 -2.07 -13.24
C ALA A 415 -5.46 -2.09 -11.72
N SER A 416 -6.03 -1.03 -11.16
CA SER A 416 -6.45 -0.96 -9.77
C SER A 416 -7.95 -0.74 -9.66
N ASP A 417 -8.61 -1.56 -8.85
CA ASP A 417 -9.98 -1.35 -8.40
C ASP A 417 -9.94 -0.95 -6.92
N VAL A 418 -10.22 0.31 -6.63
CA VAL A 418 -10.15 0.90 -5.28
C VAL A 418 -11.54 1.13 -4.71
N TYR A 419 -11.68 0.85 -3.42
CA TYR A 419 -12.91 1.05 -2.64
C TYR A 419 -12.55 1.68 -1.29
N PHE A 420 -13.35 2.62 -0.81
CA PHE A 420 -13.17 3.23 0.51
C PHE A 420 -14.28 2.82 1.47
N ASN A 421 -13.94 2.51 2.72
CA ASN A 421 -14.93 2.12 3.74
C ASN A 421 -15.87 0.97 3.27
N GLU A 422 -16.99 0.76 3.96
CA GLU A 422 -18.00 -0.21 3.59
C GLU A 422 -19.06 0.38 2.65
N GLY A 423 -19.33 -0.31 1.53
CA GLY A 423 -20.47 -0.01 0.64
C GLY A 423 -20.23 1.12 -0.38
N ASP A 424 -18.98 1.53 -0.58
CA ASP A 424 -18.61 2.56 -1.55
C ASP A 424 -18.52 2.04 -2.99
N THR A 425 -18.48 2.97 -3.94
CA THR A 425 -18.38 2.68 -5.38
C THR A 425 -16.92 2.44 -5.77
N LYS A 426 -16.75 1.52 -6.72
CA LYS A 426 -15.46 1.19 -7.31
C LYS A 426 -14.85 2.38 -8.05
N VAL A 427 -13.57 2.64 -7.81
CA VAL A 427 -12.74 3.58 -8.57
C VAL A 427 -11.72 2.78 -9.38
N GLU A 428 -11.70 2.98 -10.70
CA GLU A 428 -10.87 2.21 -11.64
C GLU A 428 -9.78 3.10 -12.23
N ASP A 429 -8.52 2.70 -12.02
CA ASP A 429 -7.34 3.36 -12.58
C ASP A 429 -6.32 2.33 -13.06
N ALA A 430 -5.27 2.77 -13.75
CA ALA A 430 -4.21 1.88 -14.20
C ALA A 430 -2.84 2.54 -14.19
N SER A 431 -1.81 1.71 -14.03
CA SER A 431 -0.43 2.15 -14.17
C SER A 431 -0.08 2.45 -15.62
N ALA A 432 1.03 3.16 -15.83
CA ALA A 432 1.71 3.12 -17.12
C ALA A 432 2.15 1.68 -17.46
N ALA A 433 2.42 1.42 -18.75
CA ALA A 433 2.90 0.12 -19.20
C ALA A 433 4.24 -0.23 -18.52
N ILE A 434 4.30 -1.41 -17.92
CA ILE A 434 5.51 -1.95 -17.30
C ILE A 434 6.41 -2.45 -18.42
N THR A 435 7.60 -1.88 -18.55
CA THR A 435 8.53 -2.20 -19.62
C THR A 435 9.91 -2.54 -19.07
N GLY A 436 10.57 -3.47 -19.74
CA GLY A 436 11.97 -3.80 -19.49
C GLY A 436 12.22 -4.73 -18.30
N ALA A 437 13.43 -5.29 -18.30
CA ALA A 437 13.89 -6.25 -17.31
C ALA A 437 14.52 -5.62 -16.05
N THR A 438 14.53 -4.29 -15.95
CA THR A 438 15.07 -3.56 -14.81
C THR A 438 13.93 -3.01 -13.96
N TYR A 439 14.00 -3.23 -12.65
CA TYR A 439 13.01 -2.70 -11.72
C TYR A 439 12.93 -1.18 -11.79
N ALA A 440 11.75 -0.69 -12.14
CA ALA A 440 11.38 0.72 -12.16
C ALA A 440 10.15 0.96 -11.30
N GLU A 441 9.90 2.22 -10.97
CA GLU A 441 8.72 2.65 -10.26
C GLU A 441 7.60 2.99 -11.24
N TYR A 442 6.40 2.50 -10.94
CA TYR A 442 5.17 2.80 -11.66
C TYR A 442 4.12 3.26 -10.66
N THR A 443 3.26 4.17 -11.10
CA THR A 443 2.26 4.81 -10.25
C THR A 443 0.87 4.62 -10.81
N ILE A 444 -0.12 4.55 -9.92
CA ILE A 444 -1.54 4.60 -10.20
C ILE A 444 -2.13 5.73 -9.37
N THR A 445 -2.80 6.69 -9.99
CA THR A 445 -3.32 7.88 -9.29
C THR A 445 -4.82 7.74 -9.10
N VAL A 446 -5.25 7.69 -7.83
CA VAL A 446 -6.65 7.82 -7.45
C VAL A 446 -6.92 9.30 -7.24
N ALA A 447 -7.75 9.88 -8.10
CA ALA A 447 -7.98 11.32 -8.10
C ALA A 447 -8.67 11.78 -6.81
N ALA A 448 -8.36 13.00 -6.35
CA ALA A 448 -8.96 13.60 -5.16
C ALA A 448 -10.49 13.60 -5.17
N ALA A 449 -11.10 13.72 -6.36
CA ALA A 449 -12.55 13.75 -6.52
C ALA A 449 -13.22 12.40 -6.20
N ASP A 450 -12.46 11.30 -6.25
CA ASP A 450 -12.95 9.94 -6.00
C ASP A 450 -12.73 9.50 -4.54
N ILE A 451 -12.11 10.35 -3.71
CA ILE A 451 -11.88 10.07 -2.29
C ILE A 451 -13.06 10.63 -1.48
N PRO A 452 -13.87 9.78 -0.82
CA PRO A 452 -15.01 10.26 -0.06
C PRO A 452 -14.56 11.02 1.20
N SER A 453 -15.37 12.01 1.58
CA SER A 453 -15.18 12.72 2.86
C SER A 453 -15.31 11.72 4.02
N GLY A 454 -14.24 11.56 4.80
CA GLY A 454 -14.21 10.60 5.90
C GLY A 454 -13.77 9.18 5.51
N ALA A 455 -13.00 9.02 4.43
CA ALA A 455 -12.29 7.78 4.14
C ALA A 455 -11.42 7.35 5.34
N GLN A 456 -11.66 6.13 5.85
CA GLN A 456 -10.93 5.54 7.00
C GLN A 456 -10.17 4.28 6.60
N THR A 457 -10.66 3.56 5.59
CA THR A 457 -9.99 2.39 5.03
C THR A 457 -9.97 2.50 3.51
N MET A 458 -8.94 1.90 2.92
CA MET A 458 -8.83 1.69 1.48
C MET A 458 -8.62 0.21 1.22
N THR A 459 -9.45 -0.36 0.37
CA THR A 459 -9.25 -1.69 -0.21
C THR A 459 -8.89 -1.51 -1.67
N CYS A 460 -7.87 -2.22 -2.12
CA CYS A 460 -7.38 -2.12 -3.49
C CYS A 460 -7.11 -3.52 -4.04
N GLU A 461 -7.74 -3.82 -5.17
CA GLU A 461 -7.44 -4.98 -5.99
C GLU A 461 -6.54 -4.55 -7.15
N LEU A 462 -5.44 -5.27 -7.37
CA LEU A 462 -4.50 -5.03 -8.45
C LEU A 462 -4.50 -6.21 -9.42
N THR A 463 -4.80 -5.95 -10.69
CA THR A 463 -4.89 -6.96 -11.75
C THR A 463 -3.87 -6.66 -12.84
N PRO A 464 -2.94 -7.58 -13.17
CA PRO A 464 -2.04 -7.36 -14.30
C PRO A 464 -2.75 -7.56 -15.65
N GLY A 465 -2.46 -6.66 -16.58
CA GLY A 465 -2.83 -6.80 -17.98
C GLY A 465 -2.16 -8.01 -18.63
N ALA A 466 -2.61 -8.33 -19.85
CA ALA A 466 -2.15 -9.53 -20.55
C ALA A 466 -0.63 -9.48 -20.83
N HIS A 467 0.08 -10.57 -20.51
CA HIS A 467 1.51 -10.73 -20.75
C HIS A 467 1.80 -12.19 -21.08
N GLY A 468 1.74 -12.55 -22.36
CA GLY A 468 1.65 -13.95 -22.79
C GLY A 468 2.98 -14.72 -22.78
N THR A 469 4.10 -14.01 -22.74
CA THR A 469 5.45 -14.58 -22.96
C THR A 469 6.40 -14.36 -21.81
N ASP A 470 6.27 -13.24 -21.09
CA ASP A 470 7.17 -12.87 -20.00
C ASP A 470 6.53 -13.14 -18.63
N ILE A 471 7.36 -13.25 -17.59
CA ILE A 471 6.91 -13.22 -16.19
C ILE A 471 6.90 -11.76 -15.73
N LEU A 472 5.85 -11.32 -15.04
CA LEU A 472 5.79 -10.00 -14.41
C LEU A 472 6.19 -10.08 -12.94
N TYR A 473 7.04 -9.16 -12.49
CA TYR A 473 7.54 -9.09 -11.11
C TYR A 473 7.15 -7.79 -10.42
N ALA A 474 6.85 -7.87 -9.12
CA ALA A 474 6.76 -6.72 -8.22
C ALA A 474 7.53 -6.97 -6.91
N THR A 475 8.26 -5.97 -6.42
CA THR A 475 9.11 -6.09 -5.21
C THR A 475 8.72 -5.14 -4.07
N ALA A 476 7.89 -4.12 -4.35
CA ALA A 476 7.42 -3.18 -3.34
C ALA A 476 6.10 -2.55 -3.77
N LEU A 477 5.29 -2.19 -2.78
CA LEU A 477 4.02 -1.48 -2.92
C LEU A 477 3.87 -0.48 -1.76
N TRP A 478 3.50 0.76 -2.06
CA TRP A 478 3.20 1.77 -1.05
C TRP A 478 2.19 2.78 -1.59
N ILE A 479 1.53 3.51 -0.70
CA ILE A 479 0.62 4.60 -1.07
C ILE A 479 1.24 5.90 -0.61
N GLU A 480 1.41 6.86 -1.51
CA GLU A 480 1.71 8.26 -1.18
C GLU A 480 0.42 9.03 -0.93
N HIS A 481 0.43 9.87 0.11
CA HIS A 481 -0.68 10.75 0.44
C HIS A 481 -0.19 12.07 1.04
N LYS A 482 -1.09 13.07 1.08
CA LYS A 482 -0.89 14.32 1.81
C LYS A 482 -1.61 14.30 3.16
N ALA A 483 -1.10 15.11 4.09
CA ALA A 483 -1.74 15.34 5.37
C ALA A 483 -2.55 16.64 5.37
N ALA A 484 -3.79 16.58 5.84
CA ALA A 484 -4.59 17.76 6.13
C ALA A 484 -3.98 18.49 7.34
N ILE A 485 -3.79 19.80 7.21
CA ILE A 485 -3.45 20.64 8.35
C ILE A 485 -4.72 20.82 9.20
N LEU A 486 -4.64 20.49 10.48
CA LEU A 486 -5.69 20.79 11.44
C LEU A 486 -5.88 22.31 11.47
N THR A 487 -7.02 22.80 10.98
CA THR A 487 -7.40 24.20 11.16
C THR A 487 -7.60 24.47 12.65
N ALA A 488 -6.91 25.49 13.16
CA ALA A 488 -6.96 25.91 14.57
C ALA A 488 -8.34 26.41 15.00
#